data_AF-A0A2J4YWE2-F1
#
_entry.id   AF-A0A2J4YWE2-F1
#
_cell.length_a   1.000
_cell.length_b   1.000
_cell.length_c   1.000
_cell.angle_alpha   90.00
_cell.angle_beta   90.00
_cell.angle_gamma   90.00
#
_symmetry.space_group_name_H-M   'P 1'
#
loop_
_entity.id
_entity.type
_entity.pdbx_description
1 polymer ?
#
loop_
_entity_poly.entity_id
_entity_poly.type
_entity_poly.pdbx_seq_one_letter_code
_entity_poly.pdbx_strand_id
1 'polypeptide(L)' 'GLLNIGANKRHIAAISKTDMPDADVAAVRQLLYGMGFQEPIFELNAHDPQSVEHLVNYLSELSQKEEGAGEETYHS' A
#
# COMPACT_ATOMS: atom_id res chain seq x y z
N GLY A 1 23.34 12.98 1.58
CA GLY A 1 23.31 13.49 0.18
C GLY A 1 21.92 14.01 -0.12
N LEU A 2 21.81 15.18 -0.76
CA LEU A 2 20.61 16.01 -0.91
C LEU A 2 19.52 15.45 -1.87
N LEU A 3 19.52 14.15 -2.17
CA LEU A 3 18.68 13.54 -3.21
C LEU A 3 18.06 12.20 -2.78
N ASN A 4 17.94 11.93 -1.47
CA ASN A 4 17.31 10.70 -0.99
C ASN A 4 15.85 10.88 -0.57
N ILE A 5 15.10 11.72 -1.28
CA ILE A 5 13.65 11.88 -1.06
C ILE A 5 12.94 10.74 -1.82
N GLY A 6 13.14 9.49 -1.38
CA GLY A 6 12.54 8.35 -2.07
C GLY A 6 13.02 6.96 -1.67
N ALA A 7 14.27 6.77 -1.23
CA ALA A 7 14.78 5.41 -1.02
C ALA A 7 14.12 4.66 0.14
N ASN A 8 13.47 5.37 1.06
CA ASN A 8 12.73 4.76 2.17
C ASN A 8 11.22 4.79 1.94
N LYS A 9 10.74 5.10 0.72
CA LYS A 9 9.31 5.08 0.43
C LYS A 9 8.85 3.64 0.29
N ARG A 10 7.91 3.25 1.13
CA ARG A 10 7.17 1.99 0.99
C ARG A 10 6.22 2.11 -0.19
N HIS A 11 6.34 1.22 -1.16
CA HIS A 11 5.41 1.12 -2.27
C HIS A 11 4.27 0.17 -1.88
N ILE A 12 3.03 0.62 -2.08
CA ILE A 12 1.81 -0.15 -1.78
C ILE A 12 1.01 -0.24 -3.07
N ALA A 13 0.59 -1.44 -3.45
CA ALA A 13 -0.19 -1.66 -4.67
C ALA A 13 -1.69 -1.72 -4.36
N ALA A 14 -2.48 -1.03 -5.19
CA ALA A 14 -3.93 -1.13 -5.19
C ALA A 14 -4.46 -1.22 -6.62
N ILE A 15 -5.37 -2.17 -6.84
CA ILE A 15 -6.12 -2.35 -8.09
C ILE A 15 -7.47 -1.67 -7.87
N SER A 16 -7.73 -0.58 -8.58
CA SER A 16 -8.99 0.17 -8.45
C SER A 16 -10.00 -0.22 -9.52
N LYS A 17 -11.27 0.12 -9.29
CA LYS A 17 -12.40 -0.12 -10.22
C LYS A 17 -12.64 -1.60 -10.49
N THR A 18 -12.45 -2.44 -9.47
CA THR A 18 -12.70 -3.89 -9.58
C THR A 18 -14.19 -4.23 -9.73
N ASP A 19 -15.08 -3.24 -9.55
CA ASP A 19 -16.49 -3.31 -9.88
C ASP A 19 -16.80 -3.32 -11.39
N MET A 20 -15.85 -2.95 -12.24
CA MET A 20 -16.07 -2.92 -13.68
C MET A 20 -16.10 -4.34 -14.28
N PRO A 21 -17.04 -4.63 -15.21
CA PRO A 21 -17.21 -5.98 -15.76
C PRO A 21 -16.01 -6.45 -16.61
N ASP A 22 -15.19 -5.53 -17.10
CA ASP A 22 -13.96 -5.77 -17.85
C ASP A 22 -12.70 -5.77 -16.95
N ALA A 23 -12.85 -5.64 -15.63
CA ALA A 23 -11.73 -5.67 -14.71
C ALA A 23 -11.10 -7.07 -14.61
N ASP A 24 -9.91 -7.24 -15.17
CA ASP A 24 -9.10 -8.44 -15.00
C ASP A 24 -8.14 -8.31 -13.82
N VAL A 25 -8.71 -8.50 -12.62
CA VAL A 25 -7.97 -8.40 -11.35
C VAL A 25 -6.83 -9.42 -11.29
N ALA A 26 -7.05 -10.64 -11.80
CA ALA A 26 -6.06 -11.71 -11.75
C ALA A 26 -4.84 -11.38 -12.63
N ALA A 27 -5.05 -10.88 -13.85
CA ALA A 27 -3.95 -10.49 -14.73
C ALA A 27 -3.15 -9.31 -14.16
N VAL A 28 -3.83 -8.30 -13.60
CA VAL A 28 -3.16 -7.16 -12.96
C VAL A 28 -2.37 -7.61 -11.73
N ARG A 29 -2.90 -8.55 -10.93
CA ARG A 29 -2.18 -9.11 -9.78
C ARG A 29 -0.90 -9.83 -10.21
N GLN A 30 -0.95 -10.62 -11.29
CA GLN A 30 0.24 -11.26 -11.87
C GLN A 30 1.26 -10.23 -12.39
N LEU A 31 0.79 -9.17 -13.04
CA LEU A 31 1.65 -8.08 -13.50
C LEU A 31 2.38 -7.40 -12.33
N LEU A 32 1.66 -7.12 -11.24
CA LEU A 32 2.23 -6.51 -10.03
C LEU A 32 3.29 -7.40 -9.38
N TYR A 33 3.05 -8.72 -9.29
CA TYR A 33 4.08 -9.65 -8.83
C TYR A 33 5.31 -9.66 -9.75
N GLY A 34 5.11 -9.62 -11.07
CA GLY A 34 6.20 -9.51 -12.05
C GLY A 34 7.03 -8.23 -11.93
N MET A 35 6.43 -7.16 -11.40
CA MET A 35 7.11 -5.88 -11.10
C MET A 35 7.76 -5.86 -9.70
N GLY A 36 7.66 -6.94 -8.93
CA GLY A 36 8.25 -7.04 -7.60
C GLY A 36 7.39 -6.53 -6.45
N PHE A 37 6.11 -6.23 -6.69
CA PHE A 37 5.16 -6.00 -5.59
C PHE A 37 4.87 -7.32 -4.87
N GLN A 38 4.61 -7.22 -3.57
CA GLN A 38 4.25 -8.34 -2.71
C GLN A 38 2.93 -8.03 -2.00
N GLU A 39 2.35 -9.05 -1.37
CA GLU A 39 1.16 -8.84 -0.53
C GLU A 39 1.47 -7.88 0.65
N PRO A 40 0.48 -7.08 1.08
CA PRO A 40 -0.89 -7.03 0.57
C PRO A 40 -1.02 -6.23 -0.75
N ILE A 41 -1.75 -6.79 -1.73
CA ILE A 41 -2.27 -6.07 -2.91
C ILE A 41 -3.77 -5.83 -2.71
N PHE A 42 -4.15 -4.56 -2.60
CA PHE A 42 -5.52 -4.16 -2.30
C PHE A 42 -6.38 -4.14 -3.57
N GLU A 43 -7.60 -4.62 -3.46
CA GLU A 43 -8.61 -4.51 -4.51
C GLU A 43 -9.64 -3.49 -4.03
N LEU A 44 -9.91 -2.46 -4.82
CA LEU A 44 -10.85 -1.40 -4.49
C LEU A 44 -12.06 -1.50 -5.41
N ASN A 45 -13.22 -1.65 -4.79
CA ASN A 45 -14.51 -1.78 -5.44
C ASN A 45 -15.41 -0.63 -4.95
N ALA A 46 -15.93 0.19 -5.86
CA ALA A 46 -16.73 1.35 -5.48
C ALA A 46 -18.08 0.98 -4.84
N HIS A 47 -18.55 -0.26 -5.05
CA HIS A 47 -19.79 -0.79 -4.49
C HIS A 47 -19.57 -1.61 -3.21
N ASP A 48 -18.34 -1.88 -2.81
CA ASP A 48 -18.01 -2.58 -1.56
C ASP A 48 -17.18 -1.69 -0.62
N PRO A 49 -17.79 -1.08 0.40
CA PRO A 49 -17.09 -0.26 1.38
C PRO A 49 -15.99 -1.01 2.15
N GLN A 50 -16.11 -2.33 2.32
CA GLN A 50 -15.11 -3.14 3.04
C GLN A 50 -13.78 -3.20 2.28
N SER A 51 -13.85 -3.21 0.95
CA SER A 51 -12.67 -3.18 0.08
C SER A 51 -11.78 -1.95 0.34
N VAL A 52 -12.41 -0.80 0.60
CA VAL A 52 -11.73 0.47 0.90
C VAL A 52 -11.28 0.52 2.37
N GLU A 53 -12.11 0.04 3.29
CA GLU A 53 -11.80 0.03 4.72
C GLU A 53 -10.53 -0.77 5.03
N HIS A 54 -10.29 -1.89 4.34
CA HIS A 54 -9.07 -2.68 4.53
C HIS A 54 -7.81 -1.88 4.16
N LEU A 55 -7.83 -1.12 3.06
CA LEU A 55 -6.71 -0.24 2.69
C LEU A 55 -6.53 0.89 3.71
N VAL A 56 -7.62 1.50 4.19
CA VAL A 56 -7.56 2.57 5.21
C VAL A 56 -6.93 2.05 6.49
N ASN A 57 -7.38 0.91 7.01
CA ASN A 57 -6.85 0.32 8.23
C ASN A 57 -5.36 0.01 8.11
N TYR A 58 -4.94 -0.59 7.00
CA TYR A 58 -3.52 -0.86 6.75
C TYR A 58 -2.68 0.42 6.73
N LEU A 59 -3.15 1.48 6.06
CA LEU A 59 -2.44 2.76 6.03
C LEU A 59 -2.39 3.43 7.41
N SER A 60 -3.45 3.33 8.21
CA SER A 60 -3.48 3.86 9.58
C SER A 60 -2.49 3.12 10.49
N GLU A 61 -2.44 1.79 10.42
CA GLU A 61 -1.46 0.98 11.17
C GLU A 61 -0.02 1.33 10.78
N LEU A 62 0.23 1.54 9.48
CA LEU A 62 1.54 1.97 9.00
C LEU A 62 1.95 3.34 9.55
N SER A 63 1.03 4.32 9.54
CA SER A 63 1.29 5.66 10.09
C SER A 63 1.69 5.60 11.56
N GLN A 64 0.94 4.83 12.37
CA GLN A 64 1.24 4.66 13.80
C GLN A 64 2.61 4.00 14.04
N LYS A 65 2.98 3.03 13.20
CA LYS A 65 4.28 2.35 13.31
C LYS A 65 5.46 3.25 12.92
N GLU A 66 5.26 4.15 11.96
CA GLU A 66 6.27 5.11 11.54
C GLU A 66 6.44 6.26 12.53
N GLU A 67 5.37 6.68 13.22
CA GLU A 67 5.41 7.68 14.30
C GLU A 67 6.10 7.17 15.58
N GLY A 68 5.98 5.86 15.90
CA GLY A 68 6.64 5.26 17.07
C GLY A 68 8.15 5.01 16.94
N ALA A 69 8.73 5.15 15.74
CA ALA A 69 10.16 4.92 15.48
C ALA A 69 11.01 6.20 15.53
N GLY A 70 10.41 7.35 15.83
CA GLY A 70 11.06 8.66 15.82
C GLY A 70 11.77 9.09 17.11
N GLU A 71 11.67 8.31 18.20
CA GLU A 71 12.25 8.67 19.51
C GLU A 71 13.38 7.72 19.94
N GLU A 72 14.42 7.55 19.12
CA GLU A 72 15.73 7.16 19.66
C GLU A 72 16.47 8.43 20.11
N THR A 73 16.23 8.80 21.36
CA THR A 73 16.99 9.83 22.08
C THR A 73 18.43 9.35 22.28
N TYR A 74 19.32 9.67 21.34
CA TYR A 74 20.76 9.58 21.58
C TYR A 74 21.20 10.76 22.45
N HIS A 75 21.13 10.57 23.77
CA HIS A 75 21.98 11.30 24.71
C HIS A 75 23.15 10.40 25.12
N SER A 76 24.35 10.77 24.70
CA SER A 76 25.63 10.44 25.35
C SER A 76 26.61 11.55 25.06
#